data_AF-A0A7X6ZY76-F1
#
_entry.id   AF-A0A7X6ZY76-F1
#
_cell.length_a   1.000
_cell.length_b   1.000
_cell.length_c   1.000
_cell.angle_alpha   90.00
_cell.angle_beta   90.00
_cell.angle_gamma   90.00
#
_symmetry.space_group_name_H-M   'P 1'
#
loop_
_entity.id
_entity.type
_entity.pdbx_description
1 polymer ?
#
loop_
_entity_poly.entity_id
_entity_poly.type
_entity_poly.pdbx_seq_one_letter_code
_entity_poly.pdbx_strand_id
1 'polypeptide(L)'
;MSCAFGGREIVLIITALVSAAMAASLQIVHFKGEVLRMKRFWMVPIVVFIFMAVFFAALSARADDSGDERVVPVIRWVCFQCGKEFFTFAPDNIDGKAKTDHKMVNYQQSNWVLLGDPGKSVPKCEKSPDGAHFFEKKQELNTSPYIIHELRNFYIVLKNGGSLKAKIIKWKCMSCGINGFCFLGDDMDSATEIEFSGVQKVYNMKSGSRIPECRLKNYRGENIKCHMLDFTDKIEPKSIEIAKSLSNMWYSD
;
A
#
# COMPACT_ATOMS: atom_id res chain seq x y z
N MET A 1 -17.91 17.92 -7.35
CA MET A 1 -17.43 19.18 -6.73
C MET A 1 -17.28 18.92 -5.24
N SER A 2 -16.09 18.54 -4.79
CA SER A 2 -15.80 18.32 -3.37
C SER A 2 -14.95 19.48 -2.88
N CYS A 3 -15.50 20.25 -1.93
CA CYS A 3 -14.74 21.26 -1.20
C CYS A 3 -13.81 20.53 -0.22
N ALA A 4 -12.52 20.52 -0.53
CA ALA A 4 -11.48 20.12 0.40
C ALA A 4 -11.22 21.31 1.35
N PHE A 5 -11.80 21.27 2.55
CA PHE A 5 -11.31 22.11 3.65
C PHE A 5 -10.08 21.41 4.23
N GLY A 6 -8.90 21.99 4.01
CA GLY A 6 -7.64 21.45 4.50
C GLY A 6 -7.58 21.47 6.02
N GLY A 7 -6.97 20.45 6.64
CA GLY A 7 -6.90 20.29 8.11
C GLY A 7 -6.33 21.49 8.88
N ARG A 8 -5.66 22.43 8.22
CA ARG A 8 -5.24 23.72 8.80
C ARG A 8 -6.41 24.66 9.12
N GLU A 9 -7.49 24.64 8.33
CA GLU A 9 -8.65 25.50 8.53
C GLU A 9 -9.51 25.02 9.69
N ILE A 10 -9.59 23.71 9.92
CA ILE A 10 -10.29 23.12 11.07
C ILE A 10 -9.59 23.51 12.38
N VAL A 11 -8.25 23.46 12.42
CA VAL A 11 -7.48 23.88 13.60
C VAL A 11 -7.67 25.38 13.89
N LEU A 12 -7.69 26.23 12.86
CA LEU A 12 -7.94 27.67 13.03
C LEU A 12 -9.35 27.97 13.56
N ILE A 13 -10.38 27.26 13.09
CA ILE A 13 -11.76 27.41 13.57
C ILE A 13 -11.88 26.97 15.03
N ILE A 14 -11.25 25.85 15.40
CA ILE A 14 -11.25 25.35 16.79
C ILE A 14 -10.50 26.33 17.71
N THR A 15 -9.35 26.86 17.28
CA THR A 15 -8.57 27.82 18.08
C THR A 15 -9.34 29.14 18.28
N ALA A 16 -10.05 29.61 17.26
CA ALA A 16 -10.92 30.79 17.36
C ALA A 16 -12.11 30.57 18.31
N LEU A 17 -12.74 29.39 18.28
CA LEU A 17 -13.84 29.05 19.19
C LEU A 17 -13.39 28.92 20.65
N VAL A 18 -12.21 28.33 20.90
CA VAL A 18 -11.62 28.25 22.25
C VAL A 18 -11.25 29.65 22.76
N SER A 19 -10.70 30.51 21.91
CA SER A 19 -10.34 31.89 22.28
C SER A 19 -11.58 32.74 22.59
N ALA A 20 -12.66 32.59 21.81
CA ALA A 20 -13.93 33.26 22.05
C ALA A 20 -14.60 32.78 23.36
N ALA A 21 -14.53 31.47 23.64
CA ALA A 21 -15.04 30.91 24.90
C ALA A 21 -14.26 31.42 26.12
N MET A 22 -12.93 31.59 26.01
CA MET A 22 -12.10 32.16 27.07
C MET A 22 -12.34 33.65 27.28
N ALA A 23 -12.56 34.42 26.20
CA ALA A 23 -12.91 35.84 26.29
C ALA A 23 -14.28 36.08 26.96
N ALA A 24 -15.27 35.25 26.63
CA ALA A 24 -16.59 35.28 27.28
C ALA A 24 -16.53 34.90 28.77
N SER A 25 -15.56 34.06 29.15
CA SER A 25 -15.34 33.64 30.54
C SER A 25 -14.73 34.76 31.40
N LEU A 26 -13.93 35.65 30.81
CA LEU A 26 -13.31 36.77 31.55
C LEU A 26 -14.28 37.91 31.86
N GLN A 27 -15.33 38.13 31.06
CA GLN A 27 -16.31 39.20 31.32
C GLN A 27 -17.30 38.88 32.45
N ILE A 28 -17.38 37.63 32.90
CA ILE A 28 -18.34 37.20 33.93
C ILE A 28 -17.82 37.46 35.37
N VAL A 29 -16.56 37.87 35.54
CA VAL A 29 -15.93 37.98 36.88
C VAL A 29 -16.28 39.28 37.63
N HIS A 30 -16.97 40.26 37.02
CA HIS A 30 -17.22 41.57 37.64
C HIS A 30 -18.65 41.85 38.14
N PHE A 31 -19.48 40.84 38.38
CA PHE A 31 -20.80 41.04 39.01
C PHE A 31 -20.99 40.18 40.28
N LYS A 32 -20.86 40.88 41.42
CA LYS A 32 -21.52 40.65 42.72
C LYS A 32 -21.77 39.19 43.16
N GLY A 33 -20.87 38.70 44.01
CA GLY A 33 -21.17 38.39 45.41
C GLY A 33 -21.92 37.11 45.78
N GLU A 34 -23.03 36.73 45.14
CA GLU A 34 -23.96 35.77 45.79
C GLU A 34 -24.50 34.61 44.93
N VAL A 35 -24.08 34.48 43.66
CA VAL A 35 -24.56 33.39 42.76
C VAL A 35 -23.50 32.29 42.56
N LEU A 36 -22.59 32.09 43.52
CA LEU A 36 -21.42 31.21 43.35
C LEU A 36 -21.58 29.77 43.87
N ARG A 37 -22.74 29.41 44.45
CA ARG A 37 -22.92 28.05 45.00
C ARG A 37 -23.63 27.06 44.08
N MET A 38 -24.52 27.51 43.18
CA MET A 38 -25.29 26.61 42.29
C MET A 38 -24.67 26.37 40.91
N LYS A 39 -23.74 27.22 40.45
CA LYS A 39 -23.12 27.05 39.11
C LYS A 39 -21.96 26.06 39.07
N ARG A 40 -21.33 25.78 40.22
CA ARG A 40 -20.14 24.90 40.29
C ARG A 40 -20.47 23.41 40.13
N PHE A 41 -21.68 23.00 40.49
CA PHE A 41 -22.10 21.58 40.43
C PHE A 41 -22.47 21.11 39.01
N TRP A 42 -22.94 22.04 38.15
CA TRP A 42 -23.29 21.74 36.76
C TRP A 42 -22.15 22.02 35.76
N MET A 43 -21.14 22.80 36.15
CA MET A 43 -19.95 23.03 35.32
C MET A 43 -19.07 21.78 35.17
N VAL A 44 -18.96 20.96 36.22
CA VAL A 44 -18.16 19.71 36.19
C VAL A 44 -18.70 18.70 35.18
N PRO A 45 -20.00 18.32 35.17
CA PRO A 45 -20.51 17.38 34.18
C PRO A 45 -20.43 17.92 32.76
N ILE A 46 -20.62 19.23 32.53
CA ILE A 46 -20.48 19.84 31.20
C ILE A 46 -19.03 19.79 30.71
N VAL A 47 -18.06 20.12 31.57
CA VAL A 47 -16.64 20.03 31.21
C VAL A 47 -16.22 18.58 30.97
N VAL A 48 -16.70 17.62 31.78
CA VAL A 48 -16.46 16.19 31.57
C VAL A 48 -17.10 15.70 30.27
N PHE A 49 -18.31 16.17 29.93
CA PHE A 49 -19.00 15.79 28.70
C PHE A 49 -18.32 16.37 27.46
N ILE A 50 -17.81 17.60 27.54
CA ILE A 50 -16.99 18.21 26.46
C ILE A 50 -15.65 17.47 26.36
N PHE A 51 -15.02 17.12 27.48
CA PHE A 51 -13.77 16.35 27.48
C PHE A 51 -14.00 14.95 26.89
N MET A 52 -15.09 14.26 27.25
CA MET A 52 -15.49 12.99 26.61
C MET A 52 -15.81 13.20 25.14
N ALA A 53 -16.55 14.23 24.74
CA ALA A 53 -16.87 14.48 23.34
C ALA A 53 -15.61 14.77 22.50
N VAL A 54 -14.62 15.49 23.05
CA VAL A 54 -13.32 15.73 22.40
C VAL A 54 -12.47 14.45 22.40
N PHE A 55 -12.49 13.65 23.47
CA PHE A 55 -11.75 12.39 23.55
C PHE A 55 -12.36 11.33 22.63
N PHE A 56 -13.68 11.26 22.51
CA PHE A 56 -14.40 10.34 21.59
C PHE A 56 -14.44 10.84 20.15
N ALA A 57 -14.42 12.15 19.90
CA ALA A 57 -14.21 12.70 18.55
C ALA A 57 -12.76 12.50 18.07
N ALA A 58 -11.79 12.51 18.98
CA ALA A 58 -10.40 12.12 18.70
C ALA A 58 -10.23 10.60 18.57
N LEU A 59 -11.07 9.81 19.25
CA LEU A 59 -11.24 8.36 19.03
C LEU A 59 -12.30 8.08 17.97
N SER A 60 -12.35 8.90 16.91
CA SER A 60 -12.84 8.43 15.63
C SER A 60 -11.91 7.31 15.18
N ALA A 61 -12.06 6.13 15.77
CA ALA A 61 -11.62 4.88 15.23
C ALA A 61 -12.37 4.73 13.91
N ARG A 62 -11.82 5.38 12.88
CA ARG A 62 -11.95 4.92 11.52
C ARG A 62 -11.37 3.52 11.58
N ALA A 63 -12.27 2.56 11.72
CA ALA A 63 -12.09 1.30 11.04
C ALA A 63 -11.93 1.64 9.56
N ASP A 64 -10.71 2.02 9.18
CA ASP A 64 -10.17 1.82 7.84
C ASP A 64 -9.80 0.33 7.75
N ASP A 65 -10.70 -0.53 8.23
CA ASP A 65 -10.76 -1.94 7.91
C ASP A 65 -11.17 -1.98 6.44
N SER A 66 -10.20 -1.68 5.58
CA SER A 66 -10.35 -1.73 4.14
C SER A 66 -10.37 -3.20 3.75
N GLY A 67 -11.50 -3.86 4.01
CA GLY A 67 -11.89 -5.09 3.35
C GLY A 67 -12.11 -4.92 1.84
N ASP A 68 -11.85 -3.73 1.28
CA ASP A 68 -11.65 -3.55 -0.16
C ASP A 68 -10.38 -4.32 -0.55
N GLU A 69 -10.59 -5.46 -1.21
CA GLU A 69 -9.52 -6.28 -1.77
C GLU A 69 -8.46 -5.38 -2.45
N ARG A 70 -7.23 -5.47 -1.95
CA ARG A 70 -6.07 -4.77 -2.51
C ARG A 70 -5.87 -5.31 -3.93
N VAL A 71 -6.31 -4.56 -4.94
CA VAL A 71 -6.29 -5.05 -6.31
C VAL A 71 -5.19 -4.45 -7.17
N VAL A 72 -4.59 -5.32 -7.97
CA VAL A 72 -3.57 -5.02 -8.96
C VAL A 72 -4.16 -5.32 -10.35
N PRO A 73 -4.14 -4.35 -11.28
CA PRO A 73 -4.63 -4.58 -12.63
C PRO A 73 -3.63 -5.44 -13.42
N VAL A 74 -4.11 -6.59 -13.91
CA VAL A 74 -3.34 -7.58 -14.67
C VAL A 74 -4.07 -7.96 -15.95
N ILE A 75 -3.33 -8.39 -16.96
CA ILE A 75 -3.87 -8.83 -18.25
C ILE A 75 -3.61 -10.32 -18.39
N ARG A 76 -4.67 -11.09 -18.64
CA ARG A 76 -4.57 -12.53 -18.94
C ARG A 76 -4.38 -12.75 -20.43
N TRP A 77 -3.35 -13.53 -20.74
CA TRP A 77 -2.96 -13.93 -22.08
C TRP A 77 -3.02 -15.44 -22.22
N VAL A 78 -3.44 -15.91 -23.38
CA VAL A 78 -3.41 -17.35 -23.72
C VAL A 78 -2.62 -17.52 -25.00
N CYS A 79 -1.65 -18.43 -24.99
CA CYS A 79 -0.91 -18.77 -26.19
C CYS A 79 -1.82 -19.60 -27.12
N PHE A 80 -2.02 -19.13 -28.34
CA PHE A 80 -2.87 -19.80 -29.33
C PHE A 80 -2.38 -21.21 -29.69
N GLN A 81 -1.07 -21.42 -29.68
CA GLN A 81 -0.48 -22.71 -30.09
C GLN A 81 -0.44 -23.73 -28.95
N CYS A 82 0.15 -23.39 -27.80
CA CYS A 82 0.28 -24.34 -26.69
C CYS A 82 -0.90 -24.35 -25.72
N GLY A 83 -1.77 -23.33 -25.76
CA GLY A 83 -2.91 -23.19 -24.85
C GLY A 83 -2.53 -22.80 -23.42
N LYS A 84 -1.24 -22.58 -23.13
CA LYS A 84 -0.78 -22.16 -21.80
C LYS A 84 -1.18 -20.72 -21.51
N GLU A 85 -1.60 -20.47 -20.27
CA GLU A 85 -1.98 -19.15 -19.77
C GLU A 85 -0.77 -18.42 -19.18
N PHE A 86 -0.70 -17.12 -19.43
CA PHE A 86 0.31 -16.22 -18.87
C PHE A 86 -0.35 -14.89 -18.48
N PHE A 87 0.31 -14.16 -17.61
CA PHE A 87 -0.18 -12.88 -17.09
C PHE A 87 0.85 -11.78 -17.30
N THR A 88 0.40 -10.55 -17.53
CA THR A 88 1.25 -9.36 -17.45
C THR A 88 0.58 -8.35 -16.54
N PHE A 89 1.35 -7.40 -16.02
CA PHE A 89 0.75 -6.26 -15.34
C PHE A 89 0.27 -5.22 -16.34
N ALA A 90 -0.83 -4.52 -16.07
CA ALA A 90 -1.22 -3.40 -16.92
C ALA A 90 -0.25 -2.21 -16.70
N PRO A 91 0.27 -1.56 -17.76
CA PRO A 91 -0.18 -1.61 -19.17
C PRO A 91 0.67 -2.48 -20.10
N ASP A 92 1.49 -3.41 -19.59
CA ASP A 92 2.39 -4.23 -20.40
C ASP A 92 1.58 -5.12 -21.36
N ASN A 93 1.78 -4.86 -22.66
CA ASN A 93 1.07 -5.54 -23.74
C ASN A 93 2.02 -6.50 -24.47
N ILE A 94 1.62 -7.77 -24.57
CA ILE A 94 2.35 -8.83 -25.29
C ILE A 94 1.57 -9.40 -26.48
N ASP A 95 0.52 -8.70 -26.93
CA ASP A 95 -0.28 -9.10 -28.08
C ASP A 95 0.58 -9.14 -29.34
N GLY A 96 0.55 -10.29 -30.03
CA GLY A 96 1.19 -10.45 -31.33
C GLY A 96 0.51 -9.65 -32.45
N LYS A 97 -0.76 -9.26 -32.29
CA LYS A 97 -1.48 -8.40 -33.25
C LYS A 97 -1.02 -6.94 -33.15
N ALA A 98 -0.61 -6.48 -31.97
CA ALA A 98 -0.21 -5.10 -31.74
C ALA A 98 1.21 -4.80 -32.26
N LYS A 99 2.15 -5.75 -32.12
CA LYS A 99 3.53 -5.62 -32.62
C LYS A 99 3.99 -6.94 -33.22
N THR A 100 4.50 -6.88 -34.45
CA THR A 100 5.01 -8.07 -35.16
C THR A 100 6.19 -8.73 -34.45
N ASP A 101 7.02 -7.94 -33.78
CA ASP A 101 8.21 -8.43 -33.06
C ASP A 101 7.85 -9.35 -31.90
N HIS A 102 6.65 -9.19 -31.33
CA HIS A 102 6.15 -10.07 -30.26
C HIS A 102 5.91 -11.50 -30.74
N LYS A 103 5.91 -11.76 -32.06
CA LYS A 103 5.83 -13.10 -32.64
C LYS A 103 7.20 -13.75 -32.80
N MET A 104 8.30 -13.01 -32.63
CA MET A 104 9.65 -13.50 -32.87
C MET A 104 10.28 -14.06 -31.59
N VAL A 105 10.78 -15.30 -31.64
CA VAL A 105 11.45 -15.94 -30.48
C VAL A 105 12.60 -15.13 -29.94
N ASN A 106 13.47 -14.60 -30.81
CA ASN A 106 14.64 -13.84 -30.39
C ASN A 106 14.23 -12.58 -29.59
N TYR A 107 13.13 -11.94 -29.98
CA TYR A 107 12.58 -10.81 -29.25
C TYR A 107 12.00 -11.23 -27.89
N GLN A 108 11.21 -12.30 -27.86
CA GLN A 108 10.63 -12.83 -26.62
C GLN A 108 11.74 -13.23 -25.63
N GLN A 109 12.74 -13.99 -26.08
CA GLN A 109 13.83 -14.46 -25.23
C GLN A 109 14.73 -13.33 -24.72
N SER A 110 14.86 -12.22 -25.46
CA SER A 110 15.68 -11.09 -25.04
C SER A 110 14.94 -10.11 -24.12
N ASN A 111 13.63 -9.92 -24.31
CA ASN A 111 12.86 -8.86 -23.65
C ASN A 111 11.89 -9.33 -22.57
N TRP A 112 11.46 -10.60 -22.61
CA TRP A 112 10.45 -11.14 -21.70
C TRP A 112 11.09 -12.03 -20.65
N VAL A 113 10.85 -11.72 -19.38
CA VAL A 113 11.34 -12.50 -18.23
C VAL A 113 10.18 -12.92 -17.35
N LEU A 114 10.39 -13.93 -16.51
CA LEU A 114 9.38 -14.33 -15.53
C LEU A 114 9.47 -13.47 -14.28
N LEU A 115 8.32 -13.16 -13.67
CA LEU A 115 8.29 -12.41 -12.40
C LEU A 115 9.03 -13.17 -11.30
N GLY A 116 8.77 -14.48 -11.16
CA GLY A 116 9.43 -15.33 -10.15
C GLY A 116 10.94 -15.52 -10.33
N ASP A 117 11.45 -15.33 -11.55
CA ASP A 117 12.88 -15.43 -11.87
C ASP A 117 13.27 -14.38 -12.93
N PRO A 118 13.57 -13.13 -12.52
CA PRO A 118 13.89 -12.05 -13.46
C PRO A 118 15.20 -12.28 -14.24
N GLY A 119 16.01 -13.27 -13.83
CA GLY A 119 17.22 -13.67 -14.56
C GLY A 119 16.96 -14.63 -15.71
N LYS A 120 15.79 -15.28 -15.75
CA LYS A 120 15.42 -16.24 -16.78
C LYS A 120 14.38 -15.69 -17.74
N SER A 121 14.63 -15.90 -19.02
CA SER A 121 13.67 -15.61 -20.09
C SER A 121 12.46 -16.55 -20.03
N VAL A 122 11.36 -16.11 -20.63
CA VAL A 122 10.13 -16.93 -20.73
C VAL A 122 10.43 -18.26 -21.43
N PRO A 123 9.88 -19.40 -20.95
CA PRO A 123 10.09 -20.70 -21.59
C PRO A 123 9.57 -20.70 -23.03
N LYS A 124 10.28 -21.39 -23.93
CA LYS A 124 9.86 -21.53 -25.33
C LYS A 124 8.55 -22.31 -25.45
N CYS A 125 7.78 -22.02 -26.49
CA CYS A 125 6.56 -22.76 -26.81
C CYS A 125 6.91 -24.14 -27.35
N GLU A 126 6.46 -25.20 -26.68
CA GLU A 126 6.70 -26.59 -27.10
C GLU A 126 5.96 -26.97 -28.39
N LYS A 127 4.84 -26.30 -28.69
CA LYS A 127 3.98 -26.59 -29.85
C LYS A 127 4.26 -25.68 -31.06
N SER A 128 5.17 -24.70 -30.93
CA SER A 128 5.58 -23.87 -32.06
C SER A 128 6.83 -24.43 -32.73
N PRO A 129 6.90 -24.49 -34.07
CA PRO A 129 8.11 -24.89 -34.78
C PRO A 129 9.33 -24.02 -34.48
N ASP A 130 9.12 -22.70 -34.30
CA ASP A 130 10.17 -21.74 -33.99
C ASP A 130 10.43 -21.59 -32.48
N GLY A 131 9.51 -22.07 -31.64
CA GLY A 131 9.49 -21.89 -30.19
C GLY A 131 8.82 -20.61 -29.70
N ALA A 132 8.13 -19.83 -30.56
CA ALA A 132 7.47 -18.58 -30.19
C ALA A 132 6.11 -18.79 -29.54
N HIS A 133 5.77 -17.96 -28.56
CA HIS A 133 4.39 -17.86 -28.08
C HIS A 133 3.61 -16.83 -28.89
N PHE A 134 2.41 -17.19 -29.33
CA PHE A 134 1.48 -16.28 -29.98
C PHE A 134 0.34 -15.97 -29.01
N PHE A 135 0.49 -14.86 -28.29
CA PHE A 135 -0.46 -14.48 -27.25
C PHE A 135 -1.66 -13.73 -27.79
N GLU A 136 -2.84 -14.14 -27.32
CA GLU A 136 -4.09 -13.40 -27.51
C GLU A 136 -4.59 -12.89 -26.16
N LYS A 137 -4.97 -11.60 -26.13
CA LYS A 137 -5.57 -10.97 -24.96
C LYS A 137 -6.93 -11.60 -24.69
N LYS A 138 -7.14 -12.15 -23.50
CA LYS A 138 -8.46 -12.66 -23.10
C LYS A 138 -9.25 -11.64 -22.29
N GLN A 139 -8.66 -11.13 -21.21
CA GLN A 139 -9.34 -10.20 -20.31
C GLN A 139 -8.34 -9.42 -19.46
N GLU A 140 -8.75 -8.23 -19.02
CA GLU A 140 -8.08 -7.49 -17.94
C GLU A 140 -8.80 -7.81 -16.63
N LEU A 141 -8.03 -8.12 -15.59
CA LEU A 141 -8.51 -8.49 -14.26
C LEU A 141 -7.95 -7.51 -13.24
N ASN A 142 -8.64 -7.42 -12.12
CA ASN A 142 -8.09 -6.92 -10.87
C ASN A 142 -7.82 -8.14 -9.98
N THR A 143 -6.60 -8.28 -9.46
CA THR A 143 -6.18 -9.46 -8.68
C THR A 143 -5.46 -9.05 -7.40
N SER A 144 -5.51 -9.89 -6.37
CA SER A 144 -4.80 -9.63 -5.12
C SER A 144 -3.31 -9.93 -5.23
N PRO A 145 -2.46 -9.29 -4.41
CA PRO A 145 -1.05 -9.64 -4.26
C PRO A 145 -0.81 -11.12 -3.96
N TYR A 146 -1.71 -11.76 -3.21
CA TYR A 146 -1.63 -13.18 -2.87
C TYR A 146 -1.70 -14.07 -4.13
N ILE A 147 -2.63 -13.80 -5.05
CA ILE A 147 -2.74 -14.56 -6.31
C ILE A 147 -1.51 -14.33 -7.19
N ILE A 148 -0.96 -13.10 -7.18
CA ILE A 148 0.30 -12.80 -7.88
C ILE A 148 1.45 -13.63 -7.31
N HIS A 149 1.52 -13.78 -5.98
CA HIS A 149 2.52 -14.62 -5.33
C HIS A 149 2.43 -16.09 -5.79
N GLU A 150 1.22 -16.68 -5.73
CA GLU A 150 0.99 -18.07 -6.11
C GLU A 150 1.33 -18.33 -7.58
N LEU A 151 0.93 -17.41 -8.47
CA LEU A 151 1.08 -17.56 -9.91
C LEU A 151 2.32 -16.86 -10.48
N ARG A 152 3.27 -16.40 -9.65
CA ARG A 152 4.44 -15.58 -10.06
C ARG A 152 5.27 -16.18 -11.21
N ASN A 153 5.27 -17.49 -11.40
CA ASN A 153 6.00 -18.16 -12.48
C ASN A 153 5.26 -18.12 -13.83
N PHE A 154 4.00 -17.66 -13.85
CA PHE A 154 3.19 -17.45 -15.04
C PHE A 154 3.08 -15.96 -15.41
N TYR A 155 3.61 -15.06 -14.57
CA TYR A 155 3.70 -13.64 -14.88
C TYR A 155 4.92 -13.34 -15.76
N ILE A 156 4.66 -12.76 -16.92
CA ILE A 156 5.65 -12.23 -17.85
C ILE A 156 5.85 -10.75 -17.53
N VAL A 157 7.12 -10.37 -17.40
CA VAL A 157 7.57 -9.01 -17.14
C VAL A 157 8.44 -8.55 -18.30
N LEU A 158 8.19 -7.32 -18.77
CA LEU A 158 8.91 -6.74 -19.90
C LEU A 158 10.10 -5.92 -19.40
N LYS A 159 11.30 -6.18 -19.93
CA LYS A 159 12.50 -5.37 -19.60
C LYS A 159 12.32 -3.90 -19.94
N ASN A 160 11.64 -3.62 -21.05
CA ASN A 160 11.27 -2.28 -21.52
C ASN A 160 9.78 -1.99 -21.32
N GLY A 161 9.17 -2.56 -20.27
CA GLY A 161 7.77 -2.38 -19.92
C GLY A 161 7.43 -0.95 -19.48
N GLY A 162 6.13 -0.68 -19.45
CA GLY A 162 5.58 0.58 -18.96
C GLY A 162 5.61 0.67 -17.43
N SER A 163 5.32 1.88 -16.93
CA SER A 163 5.02 2.09 -15.52
C SER A 163 3.72 1.38 -15.16
N LEU A 164 3.76 0.63 -14.06
CA LEU A 164 2.62 -0.16 -13.60
C LEU A 164 1.48 0.76 -13.17
N LYS A 165 0.25 0.40 -13.55
CA LYS A 165 -0.96 1.06 -13.02
C LYS A 165 -1.33 0.60 -11.60
N ALA A 166 -0.50 -0.25 -11.00
CA ALA A 166 -0.66 -0.71 -9.64
C ALA A 166 -0.30 0.43 -8.67
N LYS A 167 -1.12 0.66 -7.65
CA LYS A 167 -0.80 1.62 -6.58
C LYS A 167 0.24 0.96 -5.68
N ILE A 168 1.51 1.23 -5.93
CA ILE A 168 2.64 0.66 -5.19
C ILE A 168 3.43 1.81 -4.61
N ILE A 169 3.86 1.67 -3.36
CA ILE A 169 4.66 2.68 -2.68
C ILE A 169 6.01 2.11 -2.30
N LYS A 170 7.02 2.98 -2.31
CA LYS A 170 8.36 2.64 -1.89
C LYS A 170 8.48 2.94 -0.41
N TRP A 171 9.07 2.01 0.33
CA TRP A 171 9.30 2.17 1.76
C TRP A 171 10.77 1.92 2.09
N LYS A 172 11.23 2.54 3.17
CA LYS A 172 12.53 2.29 3.77
C LYS A 172 12.37 2.20 5.28
N CYS A 173 12.91 1.14 5.87
CA CYS A 173 13.04 1.06 7.31
C CYS A 173 14.14 2.02 7.78
N MET A 174 13.75 3.03 8.54
CA MET A 174 14.64 4.05 9.10
C MET A 174 15.62 3.48 10.13
N SER A 175 15.32 2.30 10.67
CA SER A 175 16.15 1.66 11.69
C SER A 175 17.21 0.72 11.13
N CYS A 176 16.81 -0.21 10.26
CA CYS A 176 17.72 -1.24 9.73
C CYS A 176 18.12 -1.02 8.27
N GLY A 177 17.59 0.02 7.62
CA GLY A 177 17.96 0.44 6.26
C GLY A 177 17.41 -0.43 5.13
N ILE A 178 16.73 -1.54 5.46
CA ILE A 178 16.02 -2.36 4.45
C ILE A 178 15.01 -1.47 3.74
N ASN A 179 14.89 -1.61 2.43
CA ASN A 179 13.93 -0.90 1.61
C ASN A 179 13.33 -1.83 0.57
N GLY A 180 12.18 -1.43 0.06
CA GLY A 180 11.42 -2.25 -0.85
C GLY A 180 10.16 -1.55 -1.35
N PHE A 181 9.19 -2.36 -1.74
CA PHE A 181 7.90 -1.93 -2.22
C PHE A 181 6.78 -2.60 -1.41
N CYS A 182 5.66 -1.92 -1.23
CA CYS A 182 4.41 -2.51 -0.74
C CYS A 182 3.24 -2.00 -1.59
N PHE A 183 2.14 -2.74 -1.60
CA PHE A 183 0.92 -2.30 -2.26
C PHE A 183 0.23 -1.24 -1.41
N LEU A 184 -0.43 -0.29 -2.07
CA LEU A 184 -1.18 0.74 -1.37
C LEU A 184 -2.33 0.10 -0.57
N GLY A 185 -2.43 0.44 0.71
CA GLY A 185 -3.40 -0.13 1.65
C GLY A 185 -2.93 -1.42 2.32
N ASP A 186 -1.67 -1.81 2.14
CA ASP A 186 -1.04 -2.88 2.93
C ASP A 186 -0.89 -2.45 4.41
N ASP A 187 -0.78 -3.41 5.35
CA ASP A 187 -0.66 -3.12 6.81
C ASP A 187 0.56 -2.25 7.16
N MET A 188 1.43 -2.09 6.17
CA MET A 188 2.58 -1.20 6.16
C MET A 188 2.15 0.27 6.09
N ASP A 189 1.21 0.58 5.21
CA ASP A 189 0.76 1.95 4.90
C ASP A 189 -0.03 2.56 6.06
N SER A 190 -0.60 1.72 6.92
CA SER A 190 -1.29 2.11 8.16
C SER A 190 -0.32 2.45 9.29
N ALA A 191 0.75 3.19 8.98
CA ALA A 191 1.78 3.64 9.94
C ALA A 191 1.25 4.58 11.04
N THR A 192 -0.06 4.81 11.11
CA THR A 192 -0.72 5.61 12.13
C THR A 192 -0.72 4.93 13.51
N GLU A 193 -0.54 3.61 13.60
CA GLU A 193 -0.47 2.89 14.88
C GLU A 193 0.67 1.85 14.84
N ILE A 194 1.91 2.32 14.99
CA ILE A 194 3.06 1.42 15.16
C ILE A 194 2.93 0.74 16.53
N GLU A 195 2.21 -0.38 16.59
CA GLU A 195 2.28 -1.28 17.72
C GLU A 195 3.64 -1.97 17.72
N PHE A 196 4.58 -1.43 18.51
CA PHE A 196 5.91 -2.03 18.71
C PHE A 196 5.86 -3.45 19.30
N SER A 197 4.70 -3.88 19.79
CA SER A 197 4.44 -5.20 20.36
C SER A 197 3.97 -6.26 19.35
N GLY A 198 3.28 -5.84 18.30
CA GLY A 198 2.68 -6.73 17.30
C GLY A 198 3.69 -7.13 16.23
N VAL A 199 3.78 -8.42 15.91
CA VAL A 199 4.55 -8.85 14.74
C VAL A 199 3.69 -8.65 13.50
N GLN A 200 4.05 -7.72 12.63
CA GLN A 200 3.39 -7.55 11.34
C GLN A 200 3.42 -8.88 10.57
N LYS A 201 2.28 -9.33 10.05
CA LYS A 201 2.17 -10.54 9.22
C LYS A 201 2.43 -10.19 7.76
N VAL A 202 3.60 -9.62 7.51
CA VAL A 202 4.05 -9.30 6.16
C VAL A 202 4.89 -10.43 5.60
N TYR A 203 4.64 -10.76 4.33
CA TYR A 203 5.35 -11.79 3.58
C TYR A 203 6.07 -11.17 2.38
N ASN A 204 7.18 -11.78 1.96
CA ASN A 204 7.84 -11.36 0.74
C ASN A 204 7.27 -12.09 -0.49
N MET A 205 7.10 -11.36 -1.59
CA MET A 205 6.50 -11.85 -2.84
C MET A 205 7.31 -12.97 -3.51
N LYS A 206 8.61 -13.10 -3.25
CA LYS A 206 9.47 -14.09 -3.91
C LYS A 206 9.34 -15.50 -3.31
N SER A 207 9.52 -15.62 -2.00
CA SER A 207 9.52 -16.92 -1.30
C SER A 207 8.24 -17.18 -0.52
N GLY A 208 7.38 -16.18 -0.32
CA GLY A 208 6.22 -16.29 0.56
C GLY A 208 6.61 -16.43 2.04
N SER A 209 7.90 -16.30 2.37
CA SER A 209 8.34 -16.37 3.76
C SER A 209 8.04 -15.05 4.47
N ARG A 210 7.72 -15.17 5.76
CA ARG A 210 7.57 -14.02 6.63
C ARG A 210 8.84 -13.17 6.59
N ILE A 211 8.67 -11.86 6.54
CA ILE A 211 9.79 -10.93 6.62
C ILE A 211 10.39 -10.95 8.03
N PRO A 212 11.73 -10.95 8.14
CA PRO A 212 12.39 -10.95 9.43
C PRO A 212 12.14 -9.65 10.20
N GLU A 213 12.18 -9.77 11.53
CA GLU A 213 12.09 -8.66 12.48
C GLU A 213 13.17 -7.60 12.22
N CYS A 214 12.92 -6.38 12.69
CA CYS A 214 13.86 -5.29 12.54
C CYS A 214 15.13 -5.57 13.37
N ARG A 215 16.31 -5.27 12.81
CA ARG A 215 17.60 -5.45 13.51
C ARG A 215 17.83 -4.46 14.65
N LEU A 216 16.96 -3.49 14.82
CA LEU A 216 17.04 -2.55 15.94
C LEU A 216 16.65 -3.27 17.22
N LYS A 217 17.48 -3.11 18.25
CA LYS A 217 17.23 -3.69 19.56
C LYS A 217 16.49 -2.70 20.46
N ASN A 218 15.54 -3.21 21.23
CA ASN A 218 14.91 -2.46 22.31
C ASN A 218 15.88 -2.28 23.49
N TYR A 219 15.46 -1.56 24.53
CA TYR A 219 16.26 -1.32 25.74
C TYR A 219 16.61 -2.62 26.52
N ARG A 220 15.96 -3.75 26.21
CA ARG A 220 16.22 -5.08 26.77
C ARG A 220 17.16 -5.92 25.90
N GLY A 221 17.63 -5.39 24.77
CA GLY A 221 18.51 -6.10 23.84
C GLY A 221 17.81 -7.05 22.86
N GLU A 222 16.47 -7.06 22.83
CA GLU A 222 15.65 -7.88 21.94
C GLU A 222 15.35 -7.12 20.64
N ASN A 223 15.22 -7.82 19.51
CA ASN A 223 14.85 -7.20 18.25
C ASN A 223 13.42 -6.65 18.30
N ILE A 224 13.20 -5.50 17.65
CA ILE A 224 11.87 -4.92 17.50
C ILE A 224 11.11 -5.69 16.42
N LYS A 225 9.86 -6.05 16.73
CA LYS A 225 8.99 -6.89 15.91
C LYS A 225 8.39 -6.20 14.68
N CYS A 226 8.59 -4.90 14.55
CA CYS A 226 8.13 -4.07 13.44
C CYS A 226 9.28 -3.26 12.83
N HIS A 227 9.16 -2.93 11.54
CA HIS A 227 10.07 -1.99 10.88
C HIS A 227 9.53 -0.56 11.05
N MET A 228 10.41 0.41 11.30
CA MET A 228 10.02 1.83 11.34
C MET A 228 10.06 2.40 9.93
N LEU A 229 8.90 2.58 9.31
CA LEU A 229 8.79 2.81 7.89
C LEU A 229 8.72 4.29 7.56
N ASP A 230 9.53 4.68 6.59
CA ASP A 230 9.39 5.94 5.88
C ASP A 230 8.92 5.63 4.46
N PHE A 231 7.80 6.23 4.08
CA PHE A 231 7.22 6.08 2.75
C PHE A 231 7.68 7.23 1.88
N THR A 232 8.33 6.90 0.77
CA THR A 232 8.56 7.87 -0.29
C THR A 232 7.27 8.05 -1.09
N ASP A 233 7.09 9.21 -1.73
CA ASP A 233 5.90 9.52 -2.55
C ASP A 233 5.46 8.36 -3.46
N LYS A 234 4.18 8.31 -3.82
CA LYS A 234 3.63 7.28 -4.71
C LYS A 234 4.43 7.23 -6.01
N ILE A 235 5.09 6.10 -6.26
CA ILE A 235 5.86 5.84 -7.48
C ILE A 235 5.05 4.89 -8.36
N GLU A 236 5.12 5.06 -9.68
CA GLU A 236 4.66 4.05 -10.64
C GLU A 236 5.88 3.28 -11.19
N PRO A 237 6.45 2.31 -10.43
CA PRO A 237 7.65 1.61 -10.84
C PRO A 237 7.40 0.78 -12.11
N LYS A 238 8.47 0.53 -12.86
CA LYS A 238 8.38 -0.39 -14.00
C LYS A 238 8.22 -1.82 -13.52
N SER A 239 7.51 -2.65 -14.28
CA SER A 239 7.30 -4.07 -13.96
C SER A 239 8.62 -4.83 -13.67
N ILE A 240 9.69 -4.50 -14.41
CA ILE A 240 11.01 -5.10 -14.21
C ILE A 240 11.68 -4.71 -12.88
N GLU A 241 11.42 -3.52 -12.35
CA GLU A 241 11.97 -3.06 -11.07
C GLU A 241 11.34 -3.82 -9.91
N ILE A 242 10.04 -4.13 -10.03
CA ILE A 242 9.33 -4.99 -9.09
C ILE A 242 9.89 -6.40 -9.13
N ALA A 243 10.07 -6.97 -10.32
CA ALA A 243 10.63 -8.31 -10.45
C ALA A 243 12.03 -8.42 -9.83
N LYS A 244 12.88 -7.40 -10.01
CA LYS A 244 14.21 -7.33 -9.36
C LYS A 244 14.12 -7.21 -7.85
N SER A 245 13.07 -6.58 -7.34
CA SER A 245 12.88 -6.31 -5.91
C SER A 245 11.87 -7.25 -5.25
N LEU A 246 11.56 -8.40 -5.88
CA LEU A 246 10.49 -9.29 -5.43
C LEU A 246 10.70 -9.82 -4.00
N SER A 247 11.95 -10.02 -3.58
CA SER A 247 12.31 -10.39 -2.20
C SER A 247 12.00 -9.30 -1.17
N ASN A 248 11.92 -8.05 -1.60
CA ASN A 248 11.62 -6.89 -0.77
C ASN A 248 10.26 -6.28 -1.13
N MET A 249 9.46 -6.97 -1.94
CA MET A 249 8.08 -6.60 -2.20
C MET A 249 7.19 -7.30 -1.20
N TRP A 250 6.48 -6.52 -0.40
CA TRP A 250 5.72 -7.01 0.74
C TRP A 250 4.22 -7.00 0.44
N TYR A 251 3.51 -7.94 1.07
CA TYR A 251 2.06 -8.02 1.12
C TYR A 251 1.65 -8.69 2.44
N SER A 252 0.50 -8.32 3.01
CA SER A 252 -0.14 -9.10 4.08
C SER A 252 -1.19 -10.07 3.56
N ASP A 253 -1.44 -11.10 4.35
CA ASP A 253 -2.46 -12.15 4.18
C ASP A 253 -3.60 -11.93 5.19
#